data_AF-A0A380S956-F1
#
_entry.id   AF-A0A380S956-F1
#
_cell.length_a   1.000
_cell.length_b   1.000
_cell.length_c   1.000
_cell.angle_alpha   90.00
_cell.angle_beta   90.00
_cell.angle_gamma   90.00
#
_symmetry.space_group_name_H-M   'P 1'
#
loop_
_entity.id
_entity.type
_entity.pdbx_description
1 polymer ?
#
loop_
_entity_poly.entity_id
_entity_poly.type
_entity_poly.pdbx_seq_one_letter_code
_entity_poly.pdbx_strand_id
1 'polypeptide(L)'
;MRLNYLGSAGGENTPDSLALTITPMSGGAGAPELDDALANLQDRTFDFIINPYTDTASLNKLKDFLSDSTGRWSYAEQLYGHSFAAQSGTYGQLTAAGELRNDQHASLLG
;
A
#
# COMPACT_ATOMS: atom_id res chain seq x y z
N MET A 1 -5.01 16.64 11.71
CA MET A 1 -5.98 17.74 11.92
C MET A 1 -5.35 18.77 12.85
N ARG A 2 -5.66 20.07 12.69
CA ARG A 2 -5.05 21.19 13.44
C ARG A 2 -6.17 22.02 14.08
N LEU A 3 -6.06 22.28 15.39
CA LEU A 3 -7.00 23.09 16.17
C LEU A 3 -6.52 24.55 16.22
N ASN A 4 -7.43 25.52 16.15
CA ASN A 4 -7.14 26.97 16.21
C ASN A 4 -6.02 27.39 15.24
N TYR A 5 -6.23 27.18 13.93
CA TYR A 5 -5.22 27.41 12.89
C TYR A 5 -4.75 28.87 12.84
N LEU A 6 -5.64 29.83 13.15
CA LEU A 6 -5.37 31.27 13.21
C LEU A 6 -5.22 31.80 14.66
N GLY A 7 -5.43 30.93 15.66
CA GLY A 7 -5.31 31.28 17.07
C GLY A 7 -6.19 32.47 17.49
N SER A 8 -5.77 33.17 18.55
CA SER A 8 -6.49 34.36 19.05
C SER A 8 -6.60 35.50 18.03
N ALA A 9 -5.71 35.55 17.02
CA ALA A 9 -5.76 36.53 15.93
C ALA A 9 -6.92 36.28 14.95
N GLY A 10 -7.46 35.06 14.89
CA GLY A 10 -8.65 34.69 14.13
C GLY A 10 -9.95 34.62 14.95
N GLY A 11 -9.90 34.97 16.24
CA GLY A 11 -11.05 34.85 17.16
C GLY A 11 -11.33 33.41 17.64
N GLU A 12 -10.44 32.46 17.35
CA GLU A 12 -10.59 31.07 17.73
C GLU A 12 -10.00 30.85 19.14
N ASN A 13 -10.85 30.93 20.17
CA ASN A 13 -10.49 30.56 21.54
C ASN A 13 -11.34 29.37 21.98
N THR A 14 -10.70 28.30 22.41
CA THR A 14 -11.37 27.16 23.07
C THR A 14 -11.78 27.56 24.48
N PRO A 15 -13.07 27.50 24.86
CA PRO A 15 -13.52 27.80 26.22
C PRO A 15 -12.92 26.83 27.24
N ASP A 16 -12.60 27.31 28.45
CA ASP A 16 -12.01 26.48 29.54
C ASP A 16 -12.87 25.25 29.91
N SER A 17 -14.17 25.28 29.61
CA SER A 17 -15.08 24.16 29.86
C SER A 17 -15.05 23.07 28.77
N LEU A 18 -14.34 23.27 27.67
CA LEU A 18 -14.30 22.34 26.54
C LEU A 18 -12.90 21.73 26.39
N ALA A 19 -12.66 20.66 27.14
CA ALA A 19 -11.47 19.83 26.98
C ALA A 19 -11.63 18.94 25.73
N LEU A 20 -11.03 19.33 24.61
CA LEU A 20 -10.94 18.47 23.44
C LEU A 20 -9.75 17.51 23.61
N THR A 21 -10.01 16.33 24.17
CA THR A 21 -9.02 15.25 24.23
C THR A 21 -8.82 14.69 22.83
N ILE A 22 -7.75 15.14 22.17
CA ILE A 22 -7.32 14.59 20.89
C ILE A 22 -6.59 13.28 21.19
N THR A 23 -7.31 12.16 21.14
CA THR A 23 -6.67 10.85 21.17
C THR A 23 -5.89 10.69 19.85
N PRO A 24 -4.55 10.59 19.88
CA PRO A 24 -3.80 10.27 18.68
C PRO A 24 -4.35 8.97 18.10
N MET A 25 -4.45 8.89 16.77
CA MET A 25 -4.83 7.65 16.11
C MET A 25 -3.82 6.58 16.54
N SER A 26 -4.30 5.62 17.31
CA SER A 26 -3.53 4.47 17.80
C SER A 26 -4.11 3.23 17.13
N GLY A 27 -3.24 2.32 16.67
CA GLY A 27 -3.67 1.06 16.06
C GLY A 27 -3.34 0.90 14.57
N GLY A 28 -2.77 1.92 13.91
CA GLY A 28 -2.19 1.75 12.57
C GLY A 28 -0.83 1.07 12.65
N ALA A 29 -0.79 -0.21 13.04
CA ALA A 29 0.43 -1.00 13.10
C ALA A 29 0.28 -2.20 12.16
N GLY A 30 1.00 -2.19 11.04
CA GLY A 30 1.05 -3.28 10.08
C GLY A 30 1.07 -2.80 8.63
N ALA A 31 1.28 -3.75 7.73
CA ALA A 31 1.07 -3.53 6.31
C ALA A 31 -0.44 -3.32 6.04
N PRO A 32 -0.82 -2.46 5.07
CA PRO A 32 -2.21 -2.28 4.69
C PRO A 32 -2.81 -3.58 4.13
N GLU A 33 -4.07 -3.82 4.47
CA GLU A 33 -4.90 -4.86 3.86
C GLU A 33 -5.11 -4.49 2.38
N LEU A 34 -4.85 -5.42 1.47
CA LEU A 34 -4.92 -5.20 0.02
C LEU A 34 -5.96 -6.09 -0.67
N ASP A 35 -6.51 -7.11 -0.01
CA ASP A 35 -7.46 -8.06 -0.57
C ASP A 35 -8.71 -7.34 -1.09
N ASP A 36 -9.32 -6.48 -0.27
CA ASP A 36 -10.53 -5.73 -0.66
C ASP A 36 -10.24 -4.73 -1.80
N ALA A 37 -9.06 -4.11 -1.77
CA ALA A 37 -8.66 -3.15 -2.81
C ALA A 37 -8.40 -3.85 -4.15
N LEU A 38 -7.72 -5.00 -4.12
CA LEU A 38 -7.41 -5.82 -5.29
C LEU A 38 -8.67 -6.43 -5.89
N ALA A 39 -9.61 -6.91 -5.06
CA ALA A 39 -10.90 -7.43 -5.52
C ALA A 39 -11.75 -6.37 -6.24
N ASN A 40 -11.64 -5.10 -5.84
CA ASN A 40 -12.35 -3.99 -6.49
C ASN A 40 -11.84 -3.64 -7.89
N LEU A 41 -10.67 -4.16 -8.33
CA LEU A 41 -10.21 -3.95 -9.71
C LEU A 41 -11.07 -4.72 -10.73
N GLN A 42 -11.72 -5.82 -10.30
CA GLN A 42 -12.56 -6.68 -11.14
C GLN A 42 -11.87 -7.03 -12.48
N ASP A 43 -12.64 -7.16 -13.56
CA ASP A 43 -12.16 -7.58 -14.88
C ASP A 43 -11.49 -6.44 -15.68
N ARG A 44 -11.13 -5.33 -15.04
CA ARG A 44 -10.54 -4.19 -15.75
C ARG A 44 -9.10 -4.52 -16.15
N THR A 45 -8.82 -4.54 -17.44
CA THR A 45 -7.47 -4.76 -17.95
C THR A 45 -6.54 -3.61 -17.57
N PHE A 46 -5.35 -3.97 -17.08
CA PHE A 46 -4.30 -3.02 -16.70
C PHE A 46 -2.95 -3.58 -17.12
N ASP A 47 -2.28 -2.94 -18.07
CA ASP A 47 -0.92 -3.35 -18.48
C ASP A 47 0.14 -3.04 -17.40
N PHE A 48 -0.04 -1.92 -16.68
CA PHE A 48 0.89 -1.43 -15.66
C PHE A 48 0.18 -1.28 -14.31
N ILE A 49 0.64 -2.04 -13.31
CA ILE A 49 0.12 -1.98 -11.95
C ILE A 49 1.23 -1.42 -11.07
N ILE A 50 1.04 -0.22 -10.52
CA ILE A 50 2.02 0.37 -9.60
C ILE A 50 1.61 0.02 -8.18
N ASN A 51 2.52 -0.63 -7.45
CA ASN A 51 2.35 -0.93 -6.04
C ASN A 51 3.28 -0.05 -5.17
N PRO A 52 2.74 0.78 -4.27
CA PRO A 52 3.53 1.62 -3.39
C PRO A 52 4.10 0.89 -2.16
N TYR A 53 3.65 -0.33 -1.85
CA TYR A 53 4.03 -1.04 -0.63
C TYR A 53 5.09 -2.10 -0.89
N THR A 54 6.24 -1.97 -0.23
CA THR A 54 7.38 -2.89 -0.39
C THR A 54 7.46 -3.97 0.71
N ASP A 55 6.46 -4.06 1.58
CA ASP A 55 6.38 -5.07 2.65
C ASP A 55 6.11 -6.49 2.10
N THR A 56 6.62 -7.51 2.79
CA THR A 56 6.46 -8.91 2.40
C THR A 56 5.01 -9.36 2.32
N ALA A 57 4.14 -8.92 3.24
CA ALA A 57 2.73 -9.27 3.17
C ALA A 57 2.09 -8.70 1.90
N SER A 58 2.30 -7.42 1.62
CA SER A 58 1.73 -6.74 0.45
C SER A 58 2.20 -7.35 -0.88
N LEU A 59 3.47 -7.74 -0.97
CA LEU A 59 4.01 -8.34 -2.19
C LEU A 59 3.59 -9.80 -2.39
N ASN A 60 3.41 -10.56 -1.30
CA ASN A 60 2.80 -11.89 -1.40
C ASN A 60 1.35 -11.80 -1.92
N LYS A 61 0.58 -10.81 -1.47
CA LYS A 61 -0.79 -10.58 -1.99
C LYS A 61 -0.80 -10.28 -3.48
N LEU A 62 0.15 -9.49 -3.97
CA LEU A 62 0.27 -9.20 -5.40
C LEU A 62 0.72 -10.40 -6.22
N LYS A 63 1.62 -11.22 -5.68
CA LYS A 63 2.00 -12.50 -6.28
C LYS A 63 0.78 -13.40 -6.46
N ASP A 64 -0.03 -13.55 -5.41
CA ASP A 64 -1.24 -14.37 -5.45
C ASP A 64 -2.26 -13.81 -6.45
N PHE A 65 -2.44 -12.48 -6.46
CA PHE A 65 -3.33 -11.78 -7.39
C PHE A 65 -2.92 -11.94 -8.86
N LEU A 66 -1.61 -11.98 -9.16
CA LEU A 66 -1.09 -12.15 -10.52
C LEU A 66 -0.74 -13.60 -10.87
N SER A 67 -1.06 -14.58 -10.02
CA SER A 67 -0.68 -15.98 -10.21
C SER A 67 -1.28 -16.62 -11.47
N ASP A 68 -0.52 -17.48 -12.15
CA ASP A 68 -0.96 -18.21 -13.35
C ASP A 68 -1.97 -19.33 -13.08
N SER A 69 -2.21 -19.70 -11.81
CA SER A 69 -3.21 -20.73 -11.47
C SER A 69 -4.58 -20.13 -11.16
N THR A 70 -4.62 -19.16 -10.26
CA THR A 70 -5.89 -18.62 -9.70
C THR A 70 -6.00 -17.11 -9.80
N GLY A 71 -4.94 -16.41 -10.21
CA GLY A 71 -4.94 -14.96 -10.35
C GLY A 71 -5.20 -14.55 -11.80
N ARG A 72 -4.86 -13.29 -12.10
CA ARG A 72 -5.21 -12.65 -13.38
C ARG A 72 -4.54 -13.26 -14.60
N TRP A 73 -3.38 -13.89 -14.41
CA TRP A 73 -2.68 -14.65 -15.44
C TRP A 73 -3.23 -16.07 -15.64
N SER A 74 -4.21 -16.49 -14.83
CA SER A 74 -4.89 -17.77 -15.00
C SER A 74 -5.54 -17.88 -16.37
N TYR A 75 -5.62 -19.13 -16.85
CA TYR A 75 -6.37 -19.46 -18.06
C TYR A 75 -7.83 -18.99 -18.02
N ALA A 76 -8.40 -18.83 -16.81
CA ALA A 76 -9.77 -18.43 -16.60
C ALA A 76 -9.98 -16.91 -16.75
N GLU A 77 -9.06 -16.08 -16.26
CA GLU A 77 -9.19 -14.63 -16.33
C GLU A 77 -8.54 -14.05 -17.59
N GLN A 78 -7.34 -14.51 -17.98
CA GLN A 78 -6.58 -14.02 -19.14
C GLN A 78 -6.36 -12.49 -19.12
N LEU A 79 -6.30 -11.91 -17.93
CA LEU A 79 -6.13 -10.49 -17.70
C LEU A 79 -4.66 -10.18 -17.43
N TYR A 80 -3.91 -9.93 -18.50
CA TYR A 80 -2.48 -9.69 -18.41
C TYR A 80 -2.14 -8.31 -17.84
N GLY A 81 -1.02 -8.26 -17.12
CA GLY A 81 -0.48 -7.05 -16.52
C GLY A 81 0.79 -7.37 -15.74
N HIS A 82 1.62 -6.35 -15.52
CA HIS A 82 2.86 -6.48 -14.74
C HIS A 82 2.87 -5.51 -13.57
N SER A 83 3.25 -6.01 -12.38
CA SER A 83 3.34 -5.20 -11.16
C SER A 83 4.73 -4.59 -10.99
N PHE A 84 4.79 -3.29 -10.74
CA PHE A 84 6.02 -2.56 -10.46
C PHE A 84 5.97 -1.97 -9.04
N ALA A 85 7.01 -2.22 -8.27
CA ALA A 85 7.22 -1.59 -6.96
C ALA A 85 8.62 -1.00 -6.89
N ALA A 86 8.83 0.00 -6.03
CA ALA A 86 10.14 0.60 -5.82
C ALA A 86 10.48 0.63 -4.33
N GLN A 87 11.65 0.12 -3.96
CA GLN A 87 12.16 0.11 -2.59
C GLN A 87 13.44 0.93 -2.50
N SER A 88 13.47 1.88 -1.57
CA SER A 88 14.69 2.63 -1.25
C SER A 88 15.39 2.02 -0.04
N GLY A 89 16.71 1.85 -0.11
CA GLY A 89 17.49 1.34 1.01
C GLY A 89 18.99 1.41 0.72
N THR A 90 19.78 0.89 1.67
CA THR A 90 21.20 0.62 1.41
C THR A 90 21.34 -0.56 0.46
N TYR A 91 22.47 -0.65 -0.25
CA TYR A 91 22.76 -1.77 -1.17
C TYR A 91 22.50 -3.14 -0.53
N GLY A 92 22.95 -3.37 0.71
CA GLY A 92 22.73 -4.64 1.42
C GLY A 92 21.26 -4.93 1.72
N GLN A 93 20.44 -3.91 1.99
CA GLN A 93 19.00 -4.08 2.20
C GLN A 93 18.29 -4.43 0.89
N LEU A 94 18.70 -3.84 -0.22
CA LEU A 94 18.13 -4.08 -1.55
C LEU A 94 18.50 -5.47 -2.08
N THR A 95 19.77 -5.89 -1.92
CA THR A 95 20.20 -7.26 -2.27
C THR A 95 19.42 -8.30 -1.46
N ALA A 96 19.32 -8.13 -0.13
CA ALA A 96 18.57 -9.08 0.71
C ALA A 96 17.08 -9.14 0.35
N ALA A 97 16.46 -8.00 0.00
CA ALA A 97 15.07 -7.97 -0.46
C ALA A 97 14.89 -8.64 -1.83
N GLY A 98 15.86 -8.48 -2.74
CA GLY A 98 15.87 -9.12 -4.06
C GLY A 98 16.03 -10.63 -3.99
N GLU A 99 16.89 -11.15 -3.11
CA GLU A 99 17.08 -12.61 -2.96
C GLU A 99 15.82 -13.34 -2.48
N LEU A 100 14.96 -12.66 -1.72
CA LEU A 100 13.71 -13.21 -1.21
C LEU A 100 12.58 -13.21 -2.26
N ARG A 101 12.80 -12.63 -3.44
CA ARG A 101 11.75 -12.36 -4.44
C ARG A 101 12.16 -12.90 -5.80
N ASN A 102 11.40 -13.89 -6.28
CA ASN A 102 11.52 -14.40 -7.63
C ASN A 102 10.12 -14.65 -8.19
N ASP A 103 9.45 -13.55 -8.56
CA ASP A 103 8.08 -13.55 -9.04
C ASP A 103 8.08 -13.14 -10.52
N GLN A 104 7.53 -13.99 -11.40
CA GLN A 104 7.61 -13.78 -12.85
C GLN A 104 6.79 -12.57 -13.36
N HIS A 105 5.79 -12.14 -12.59
CA HIS A 105 4.84 -11.08 -12.97
C HIS A 105 5.03 -9.78 -12.19
N ALA A 106 6.12 -9.67 -11.41
CA ALA A 106 6.43 -8.50 -10.62
C ALA A 106 7.89 -8.07 -10.77
N SER A 107 8.13 -6.76 -10.79
CA SER A 107 9.45 -6.17 -10.80
C SER A 107 9.60 -5.22 -9.61
N LEU A 108 10.69 -5.39 -8.86
CA LEU A 108 11.06 -4.53 -7.73
C LEU A 108 12.28 -3.70 -8.10
N LEU A 109 12.08 -2.40 -8.21
CA LEU A 109 13.12 -1.40 -8.48
C LEU A 109 13.80 -1.03 -7.16
N GLY A 110 15.13 -1.00 -7.11
CA GLY A 110 15.92 -0.74 -5.90
C GLY A 110 17.24 -0.06 -6.20
#